data_AF-A0A1W9SDP6-F1
#
_entry.id   AF-A0A1W9SDP6-F1
#
_cell.length_a   1.000
_cell.length_b   1.000
_cell.length_c   1.000
_cell.angle_alpha   90.00
_cell.angle_beta   90.00
_cell.angle_gamma   90.00
#
_symmetry.space_group_name_H-M   'P 1'
#
loop_
_entity.id
_entity.type
_entity.pdbx_description
1 polymer ?
#
loop_
_entity_poly.entity_id
_entity_poly.type
_entity_poly.pdbx_seq_one_letter_code
_entity_poly.pdbx_strand_id
1 'polypeptide(L)'
;MKNYHVPFYGKFVSTESVSLPKGYFISENKKEIADKLLQHGIIVEQLTESVELKVTSFQVEKIENSQRMYQGHLTTKISGIYKSGERKIKAGTYFVGMDQPLADLAAYLLEPESDGGLVYWNFFDRYLRVSQWSRSLNEFPVLRLMQPKYFARKCVEKF
;
A
#
# COMPACT_ATOMS: atom_id res chain seq x y z
N MET A 1 -35.43 14.71 19.16
CA MET A 1 -34.49 13.89 18.37
C MET A 1 -34.98 12.45 18.44
N LYS A 2 -35.39 11.83 17.31
CA LYS A 2 -35.86 10.44 17.28
C LYS A 2 -34.67 9.53 16.96
N ASN A 3 -34.40 8.56 17.83
CA ASN A 3 -33.41 7.52 17.60
C ASN A 3 -34.08 6.34 16.93
N TYR A 4 -33.48 5.82 15.86
CA TYR A 4 -33.93 4.63 15.16
C TYR A 4 -32.89 3.53 15.40
N HIS A 5 -33.32 2.42 15.98
CA HIS A 5 -32.51 1.20 16.06
C HIS A 5 -32.81 0.36 14.83
N VAL A 6 -31.87 0.31 13.90
CA VAL A 6 -31.95 -0.53 12.71
C VAL A 6 -31.05 -1.74 12.92
N PRO A 7 -31.60 -2.97 12.93
CA PRO A 7 -30.78 -4.17 13.04
C PRO A 7 -29.87 -4.30 11.80
N PHE A 8 -28.58 -4.52 12.04
CA PHE A 8 -27.59 -4.74 10.99
C PHE A 8 -27.60 -6.21 10.56
N TYR A 9 -28.05 -6.49 9.34
CA TYR A 9 -28.10 -7.84 8.77
C TYR A 9 -26.94 -8.11 7.79
N GLY A 10 -25.74 -7.62 8.11
CA GLY A 10 -24.55 -7.87 7.30
C GLY A 10 -23.80 -9.13 7.74
N LYS A 11 -23.62 -10.11 6.83
CA LYS A 11 -22.68 -11.22 7.02
C LYS A 11 -21.48 -11.01 6.10
N PHE A 12 -20.33 -10.71 6.68
CA PHE A 12 -19.07 -10.55 5.96
C PHE A 12 -18.20 -11.77 6.23
N VAL A 13 -17.86 -12.50 5.17
CA VAL A 13 -16.95 -13.65 5.24
C VAL A 13 -15.71 -13.26 4.45
N SER A 14 -14.54 -13.39 5.05
CA SER A 14 -13.27 -13.12 4.37
C SER A 14 -13.12 -14.07 3.19
N THR A 15 -12.96 -13.52 1.99
CA THR A 15 -12.66 -14.31 0.79
C THR A 15 -11.17 -14.56 0.65
N GLU A 16 -10.35 -13.62 1.12
CA GLU A 16 -8.89 -13.69 1.09
C GLU A 16 -8.29 -13.15 2.39
N SER A 17 -7.05 -13.55 2.70
CA SER A 17 -6.30 -13.05 3.84
C SER A 17 -4.80 -13.03 3.53
N VAL A 18 -4.10 -12.07 4.14
CA VAL A 18 -2.65 -11.88 3.98
C VAL A 18 -2.01 -11.76 5.35
N SER A 19 -0.75 -12.19 5.46
CA SER A 19 0.03 -11.96 6.68
C SER A 19 0.39 -10.49 6.79
N LEU A 20 0.04 -9.86 7.92
CA LEU A 20 0.39 -8.47 8.20
C LEU A 20 1.92 -8.31 8.27
N PRO A 21 2.54 -7.47 7.41
CA PRO A 21 3.96 -7.22 7.48
C PRO A 21 4.33 -6.41 8.73
N LYS A 22 5.62 -6.25 8.99
CA LYS A 22 6.15 -5.38 10.05
C LYS A 22 6.30 -3.93 9.59
N GLY A 23 6.29 -3.69 8.29
CA GLY A 23 6.18 -2.36 7.73
C GLY A 23 6.19 -2.36 6.21
N TYR A 24 5.94 -1.18 5.65
CA TYR A 24 5.93 -0.93 4.21
C TYR A 24 6.97 0.11 3.85
N PHE A 25 7.63 -0.07 2.71
CA PHE A 25 8.52 0.91 2.11
C PHE A 25 7.89 1.48 0.84
N ILE A 26 7.88 2.80 0.73
CA ILE A 26 7.34 3.55 -0.40
C ILE A 26 8.43 4.50 -0.88
N SER A 27 8.84 4.37 -2.14
CA SER A 27 9.92 5.20 -2.68
C SER A 27 9.65 6.71 -2.49
N GLU A 28 10.72 7.44 -2.27
CA GLU A 28 10.80 8.89 -2.10
C GLU A 28 10.05 9.66 -3.20
N ASN A 29 9.98 9.11 -4.41
CA ASN A 29 9.32 9.73 -5.56
C ASN A 29 7.78 9.61 -5.55
N LYS A 30 7.20 8.98 -4.52
CA LYS A 30 5.74 8.78 -4.38
C LYS A 30 5.19 9.56 -3.19
N LYS A 31 5.61 10.82 -3.06
CA LYS A 31 5.18 11.72 -2.00
C LYS A 31 3.66 11.78 -1.85
N GLU A 32 2.91 11.71 -2.96
CA GLU A 32 1.43 11.71 -2.93
C GLU A 32 0.83 10.58 -2.09
N ILE A 33 1.46 9.40 -2.09
CA ILE A 33 1.03 8.24 -1.31
C ILE A 33 1.31 8.51 0.16
N ALA A 34 2.52 8.98 0.49
CA ALA A 34 2.89 9.35 1.86
C ALA A 34 1.97 10.46 2.41
N ASP A 35 1.68 11.49 1.61
CA ASP A 35 0.77 12.57 1.97
C ASP A 35 -0.64 12.06 2.26
N LYS A 36 -1.15 11.09 1.48
CA LYS A 36 -2.45 10.46 1.73
C LYS A 36 -2.47 9.70 3.05
N LEU A 37 -1.42 8.94 3.36
CA LEU A 37 -1.31 8.25 4.64
C LEU A 37 -1.30 9.25 5.82
N LEU A 38 -0.53 10.34 5.70
CA LEU A 38 -0.49 11.41 6.70
C LEU A 38 -1.86 12.08 6.88
N GLN A 39 -2.63 12.27 5.81
CA GLN A 39 -4.01 12.79 5.87
C GLN A 39 -4.92 11.89 6.72
N HIS A 40 -4.74 10.57 6.65
CA HIS A 40 -5.44 9.59 7.50
C HIS A 40 -4.90 9.52 8.94
N GLY A 41 -3.85 10.26 9.28
CA GLY A 41 -3.22 10.25 10.60
C GLY A 41 -2.24 9.08 10.81
N ILE A 42 -1.92 8.34 9.75
CA ILE A 42 -0.93 7.26 9.81
C ILE A 42 0.46 7.89 9.98
N ILE A 43 1.24 7.34 10.91
CA ILE A 43 2.62 7.75 11.14
C ILE A 43 3.45 7.24 9.96
N VAL A 44 4.09 8.20 9.28
CA VAL A 44 5.02 7.94 8.18
C VAL A 44 6.39 8.45 8.61
N GLU A 45 7.39 7.59 8.47
CA GLU A 45 8.79 7.90 8.71
C GLU A 45 9.54 7.91 7.38
N GLN A 46 10.79 8.37 7.39
CA GLN A 46 11.64 8.40 6.22
C GLN A 46 13.03 7.92 6.60
N LEU A 47 13.61 7.03 5.79
CA LEU A 47 14.98 6.55 5.99
C LEU A 47 15.98 7.70 5.87
N THR A 48 16.91 7.79 6.82
CA THR A 48 17.98 8.80 6.80
C THR A 48 19.23 8.31 6.07
N GLU A 49 19.37 6.99 5.91
CA GLU A 49 20.46 6.35 5.18
C GLU A 49 19.95 5.19 4.32
N SER A 50 20.76 4.73 3.37
CA SER A 50 20.39 3.56 2.55
C SER A 50 20.66 2.27 3.32
N VAL A 51 19.78 1.29 3.22
CA VAL A 51 19.88 0.01 3.92
C VAL A 51 19.61 -1.15 2.97
N GLU A 52 20.31 -2.26 3.15
CA GLU A 52 20.06 -3.50 2.42
C GLU A 52 19.25 -4.45 3.29
N LEU A 53 18.07 -4.82 2.81
CA LEU A 53 17.11 -5.64 3.56
C LEU A 53 16.52 -6.73 2.67
N LYS A 54 16.20 -7.86 3.29
CA LYS A 54 15.30 -8.85 2.69
C LYS A 54 13.87 -8.34 2.81
N VAL A 55 13.26 -8.05 1.67
CA VAL A 55 11.90 -7.52 1.55
C VAL A 55 11.07 -8.39 0.61
N THR A 56 9.76 -8.22 0.69
CA THR A 56 8.82 -8.89 -0.20
C THR A 56 8.19 -7.84 -1.12
N SER A 57 8.35 -8.02 -2.42
CA SER A 57 7.67 -7.23 -3.44
C SER A 57 6.46 -7.96 -3.99
N PHE A 58 5.57 -7.23 -4.65
CA PHE A 58 4.40 -7.80 -5.32
C PHE A 58 4.54 -7.63 -6.83
N GLN A 59 4.71 -8.75 -7.53
CA GLN A 59 4.75 -8.79 -8.98
C GLN A 59 3.31 -8.82 -9.50
N VAL A 60 2.90 -7.76 -10.19
CA VAL A 60 1.57 -7.70 -10.81
C VAL A 60 1.52 -8.66 -12.00
N GLU A 61 0.43 -9.42 -12.09
CA GLU A 61 0.15 -10.36 -13.19
C GLU A 61 -1.10 -9.97 -13.96
N LYS A 62 -2.07 -9.31 -13.31
CA LYS A 62 -3.31 -8.85 -13.92
C LYS A 62 -3.70 -7.46 -13.41
N ILE A 63 -4.30 -6.65 -14.29
CA ILE A 63 -4.92 -5.37 -13.96
C ILE A 63 -6.32 -5.36 -14.58
N GLU A 64 -7.33 -5.04 -13.78
CA GLU A 64 -8.73 -4.97 -14.17
C GLU A 64 -9.29 -3.60 -13.81
N ASN A 65 -9.75 -2.86 -14.82
CA ASN A 65 -10.44 -1.59 -14.60
C ASN A 65 -11.94 -1.83 -14.67
N SER A 66 -12.70 -1.15 -13.80
CA SER A 66 -14.16 -1.16 -13.90
C SER A 66 -14.64 -0.56 -15.22
N GLN A 67 -15.74 -1.09 -15.75
CA GLN A 67 -16.37 -0.59 -16.98
C GLN A 67 -17.25 0.64 -16.74
N ARG A 68 -17.65 0.86 -15.49
CA ARG A 68 -18.54 1.94 -15.08
C ARG A 68 -17.85 2.78 -14.02
N MET A 69 -18.05 4.09 -14.12
CA MET A 69 -17.53 5.02 -13.14
C MET A 69 -18.26 4.86 -11.81
N TYR A 70 -17.50 4.82 -10.72
CA TYR A 70 -17.99 4.84 -9.36
C TYR A 70 -17.42 6.05 -8.64
N GLN A 71 -18.28 6.98 -8.23
CA GLN A 71 -17.89 8.24 -7.57
C GLN A 71 -16.78 9.02 -8.29
N GLY A 72 -16.78 9.05 -9.63
CA GLY A 72 -15.75 9.75 -10.41
C GLY A 72 -14.54 8.90 -10.81
N HIS A 73 -14.46 7.64 -10.36
CA HIS A 73 -13.32 6.77 -10.58
C HIS A 73 -13.66 5.57 -11.47
N LEU A 74 -12.74 5.22 -12.38
CA LEU A 74 -12.70 3.89 -13.01
C LEU A 74 -11.80 3.02 -12.15
N THR A 75 -12.39 2.44 -11.10
CA THR A 75 -11.65 1.73 -10.06
C THR A 75 -10.78 0.61 -10.61
N THR A 76 -9.57 0.45 -10.06
CA THR A 76 -8.58 -0.54 -10.50
C THR A 76 -8.48 -1.70 -9.50
N LYS A 77 -8.55 -2.94 -9.98
CA LYS A 77 -8.12 -4.12 -9.22
C LYS A 77 -6.88 -4.71 -9.86
N ILE A 78 -5.97 -5.21 -9.05
CA ILE A 78 -4.80 -5.95 -9.54
C ILE A 78 -4.74 -7.30 -8.87
N SER A 79 -4.09 -8.26 -9.52
CA SER A 79 -3.72 -9.53 -8.89
C SER A 79 -2.30 -9.93 -9.26
N GLY A 80 -1.67 -10.75 -8.43
CA GLY A 80 -0.27 -11.10 -8.64
C GLY A 80 0.33 -11.97 -7.55
N ILE A 81 1.66 -12.01 -7.53
CA ILE A 81 2.42 -12.89 -6.63
C ILE A 81 3.46 -12.14 -5.82
N TYR A 82 3.63 -12.55 -4.56
CA TYR A 82 4.68 -12.03 -3.70
C TYR A 82 6.02 -12.70 -4.01
N LYS A 83 7.08 -11.89 -4.12
CA LYS A 83 8.46 -12.35 -4.31
C LYS A 83 9.35 -11.77 -3.24
N SER A 84 10.05 -12.63 -2.50
CA SER A 84 11.02 -12.20 -1.50
C SER A 84 12.42 -12.13 -2.08
N GLY A 85 13.16 -11.10 -1.74
CA GLY A 85 14.54 -10.93 -2.19
C GLY A 85 15.27 -9.83 -1.43
N GLU A 86 16.60 -9.81 -1.56
CA GLU A 86 17.41 -8.72 -1.04
C GLU A 86 17.28 -7.49 -1.95
N ARG A 87 17.12 -6.34 -1.33
CA ARG A 87 16.99 -5.04 -1.99
C ARG A 87 17.74 -3.98 -1.19
N LYS A 88 18.47 -3.15 -1.92
CA LYS A 88 18.98 -1.88 -1.40
C LYS A 88 17.86 -0.84 -1.44
N ILE A 89 17.43 -0.40 -0.27
CA ILE A 89 16.45 0.65 -0.07
C ILE A 89 17.20 1.97 0.12
N LYS A 90 16.89 2.98 -0.69
CA LYS A 90 17.62 4.25 -0.69
C LYS A 90 17.19 5.13 0.49
N ALA A 91 18.12 5.94 0.97
CA ALA A 91 17.80 7.06 1.85
C ALA A 91 16.70 7.94 1.23
N GLY A 92 15.81 8.49 2.06
CA GLY A 92 14.64 9.23 1.59
C GLY A 92 13.41 8.35 1.30
N THR A 93 13.54 7.02 1.26
CA THR A 93 12.39 6.13 1.15
C THR A 93 11.49 6.29 2.38
N TYR A 94 10.18 6.41 2.17
CA TYR A 94 9.20 6.44 3.24
C TYR A 94 9.02 5.05 3.84
N PHE A 95 8.85 5.00 5.15
CA PHE A 95 8.60 3.80 5.92
C PHE A 95 7.32 3.96 6.74
N VAL A 96 6.48 2.93 6.73
CA VAL A 96 5.26 2.87 7.54
C VAL A 96 5.35 1.63 8.42
N GLY A 97 5.64 1.81 9.71
CA GLY A 97 5.69 0.71 10.68
C GLY A 97 4.29 0.20 11.00
N MET A 98 4.13 -1.11 11.19
CA MET A 98 2.85 -1.71 11.62
C MET A 98 2.71 -1.81 13.15
N ASP A 99 3.65 -1.25 13.89
CA ASP A 99 3.64 -1.07 15.34
C ASP A 99 2.99 0.27 15.74
N GLN A 100 1.82 0.57 15.15
CA GLN A 100 1.06 1.80 15.40
C GLN A 100 -0.46 1.55 15.47
N PRO A 101 -1.25 2.42 16.13
CA PRO A 101 -2.69 2.21 16.30
C PRO A 101 -3.50 2.05 15.00
N LEU A 102 -3.02 2.63 13.90
CA LEU A 102 -3.67 2.60 12.59
C LEU A 102 -3.05 1.55 11.63
N ALA A 103 -2.37 0.52 12.16
CA ALA A 103 -1.72 -0.51 11.35
C ALA A 103 -2.68 -1.22 10.38
N ASP A 104 -3.88 -1.61 10.85
CA ASP A 104 -4.88 -2.27 9.99
C ASP A 104 -5.35 -1.37 8.86
N LEU A 105 -5.51 -0.06 9.11
CA LEU A 105 -5.85 0.91 8.07
C LEU A 105 -4.70 1.11 7.09
N ALA A 106 -3.46 1.20 7.58
CA ALA A 106 -2.28 1.32 6.74
C ALA A 106 -2.13 0.10 5.81
N ALA A 107 -2.31 -1.11 6.35
CA ALA A 107 -2.37 -2.32 5.54
C ALA A 107 -3.53 -2.26 4.54
N TYR A 108 -4.75 -1.95 4.98
CA TYR A 108 -5.89 -1.84 4.08
C TYR A 108 -5.66 -0.86 2.91
N LEU A 109 -4.94 0.25 3.13
CA LEU A 109 -4.63 1.24 2.11
C LEU A 109 -3.49 0.80 1.17
N LEU A 110 -2.48 0.09 1.70
CA LEU A 110 -1.23 -0.21 0.99
C LEU A 110 -1.17 -1.62 0.39
N GLU A 111 -2.04 -2.54 0.84
CA GLU A 111 -2.15 -3.87 0.27
C GLU A 111 -2.68 -3.78 -1.19
N PRO A 112 -1.98 -4.41 -2.16
CA PRO A 112 -2.25 -4.26 -3.59
C PRO A 112 -3.63 -4.80 -4.00
N GLU A 113 -4.06 -5.87 -3.34
CA GLU A 113 -5.31 -6.61 -3.64
C GLU A 113 -6.46 -6.19 -2.71
N SER A 114 -6.27 -5.12 -1.92
CA SER A 114 -7.32 -4.61 -1.02
C SER A 114 -8.48 -4.00 -1.80
N ASP A 115 -9.71 -4.40 -1.45
CA ASP A 115 -10.94 -4.03 -2.14
C ASP A 115 -11.26 -2.53 -2.15
N GLY A 116 -10.70 -1.75 -1.22
CA GLY A 116 -10.89 -0.30 -1.12
C GLY A 116 -9.61 0.46 -0.84
N GLY A 117 -8.46 -0.18 -1.07
CA GLY A 117 -7.15 0.42 -0.88
C GLY A 117 -6.84 1.50 -1.90
N LEU A 118 -5.64 2.08 -1.82
CA LEU A 118 -5.22 3.16 -2.71
C LEU A 118 -5.10 2.72 -4.18
N VAL A 119 -4.91 1.41 -4.45
CA VAL A 119 -4.99 0.85 -5.81
C VAL A 119 -6.40 1.01 -6.38
N TYR A 120 -7.41 0.62 -5.61
CA TYR A 120 -8.81 0.70 -6.00
C TYR A 120 -9.23 2.11 -6.44
N TRP A 121 -8.72 3.12 -5.72
CA TRP A 121 -8.99 4.53 -5.97
C TRP A 121 -7.99 5.23 -6.92
N ASN A 122 -7.29 4.46 -7.77
CA ASN A 122 -6.42 4.94 -8.85
C ASN A 122 -5.14 5.70 -8.41
N PHE A 123 -4.75 5.69 -7.13
CA PHE A 123 -3.53 6.38 -6.68
C PHE A 123 -2.24 5.74 -7.22
N PHE A 124 -2.29 4.46 -7.62
CA PHE A 124 -1.14 3.74 -8.14
C PHE A 124 -1.13 3.61 -9.68
N ASP A 125 -2.14 4.09 -10.39
CA ASP A 125 -2.30 3.85 -11.83
C ASP A 125 -1.09 4.30 -12.66
N ARG A 126 -0.44 5.39 -12.27
CA ARG A 126 0.78 5.90 -12.96
C ARG A 126 1.97 4.94 -12.85
N TYR A 127 2.00 4.09 -11.83
CA TYR A 127 3.08 3.15 -11.57
C TYR A 127 2.79 1.74 -12.09
N LEU A 128 1.51 1.39 -12.23
CA LEU A 128 1.05 0.09 -12.73
C LEU A 128 1.14 -0.06 -14.26
N ARG A 129 1.28 1.05 -14.99
CA ARG A 129 1.28 1.04 -16.47
C ARG A 129 2.51 0.35 -17.05
N VAL A 130 2.22 -0.50 -18.04
CA VAL A 130 3.21 -1.28 -18.81
C VAL A 130 4.20 -0.34 -19.50
N SER A 131 5.49 -0.64 -19.37
CA SER A 131 6.49 -0.06 -20.26
C SER A 131 6.09 -0.38 -21.70
N GLN A 132 6.01 0.63 -22.56
CA GLN A 132 5.80 0.46 -24.02
C GLN A 132 6.87 -0.43 -24.70
N TRP A 133 7.93 -0.81 -23.97
CA TRP A 133 9.02 -1.66 -24.42
C TRP A 133 9.09 -3.03 -23.72
N SER A 134 8.19 -3.35 -22.79
CA SER A 134 8.16 -4.65 -22.10
C SER A 134 6.76 -5.26 -22.14
N ARG A 135 6.70 -6.59 -22.27
CA ARG A 135 5.45 -7.36 -22.15
C ARG A 135 5.08 -7.66 -20.70
N SER A 136 5.96 -7.38 -19.74
CA SER A 136 5.72 -7.63 -18.31
C SER A 136 5.11 -6.40 -17.63
N LEU A 137 4.13 -6.62 -16.77
CA LEU A 137 3.62 -5.59 -15.86
C LEU A 137 4.72 -5.19 -14.85
N ASN A 138 4.65 -3.95 -14.37
CA ASN A 138 5.59 -3.47 -13.37
C ASN A 138 5.35 -4.12 -12.01
N GLU A 139 6.41 -4.17 -11.21
CA GLU A 139 6.29 -4.45 -9.78
C GLU A 139 5.47 -3.35 -9.09
N PHE A 140 4.59 -3.75 -8.17
CA PHE A 140 3.83 -2.80 -7.36
C PHE A 140 4.78 -2.00 -6.47
N PRO A 141 4.68 -0.67 -6.40
CA PRO A 141 5.75 0.17 -5.85
C PRO A 141 5.75 0.29 -4.32
N VAL A 142 5.21 -0.70 -3.63
CA VAL A 142 5.23 -0.81 -2.17
C VAL A 142 5.90 -2.13 -1.80
N LEU A 143 6.99 -2.05 -1.04
CA LEU A 143 7.71 -3.23 -0.55
C LEU A 143 7.30 -3.54 0.88
N ARG A 144 7.30 -4.82 1.25
CA ARG A 144 6.99 -5.27 2.61
C ARG A 144 8.23 -5.71 3.35
N LEU A 145 8.29 -5.32 4.61
CA LEU A 145 9.21 -5.87 5.58
C LEU A 145 8.50 -6.95 6.39
N MET A 146 8.86 -8.22 6.21
CA MET A 146 8.18 -9.32 6.92
C MET A 146 8.75 -9.61 8.31
N GLN A 147 10.00 -9.20 8.57
CA GLN A 147 10.70 -9.42 9.83
C GLN A 147 11.16 -8.09 10.42
N PRO A 148 11.10 -7.91 11.75
CA PRO A 148 11.54 -6.67 12.38
C PRO A 148 13.03 -6.46 12.15
N LYS A 149 13.41 -5.24 11.75
CA LYS A 149 14.79 -4.81 11.54
C LYS A 149 14.93 -3.36 11.99
N TYR A 150 16.11 -3.03 12.50
CA TYR A 150 16.45 -1.68 12.93
C TYR A 150 17.23 -0.97 11.82
N PHE A 151 16.86 0.28 11.55
CA PHE A 151 17.52 1.17 10.59
C PHE A 151 17.20 2.62 10.95
N ALA A 152 18.10 3.54 10.62
CA ALA A 152 17.93 4.95 10.97
C ALA A 152 16.81 5.60 10.14
N ARG A 153 15.90 6.28 10.84
CA ARG A 153 14.71 6.91 10.27
C ARG A 153 14.30 8.14 11.08
N LYS A 154 13.60 9.05 10.44
CA LYS A 154 13.02 10.26 11.06
C LYS A 154 11.52 10.32 10.76
N CYS A 155 10.74 10.91 11.67
CA CYS A 155 9.32 11.15 11.43
C CYS A 155 9.12 12.18 10.30
N VAL A 156 8.11 11.98 9.46
CA VAL A 156 7.68 12.97 8.46
C VAL A 156 6.62 13.86 9.10
N GLU A 157 6.85 15.16 9.09
CA GLU A 157 5.90 16.12 9.66
C GLU A 157 4.67 16.30 8.76
N LYS A 158 3.52 16.50 9.41
CA LYS A 158 2.26 16.82 8.75
C LYS A 158 2.30 18.29 8.32
N PHE A 159 2.03 18.56 7.05
CA PHE A 159 1.84 19.93 6.54
C PHE A 159 0.54 20.53 7.09
#